data_AF-A0AA43LF46-F1
#
_entry.id   AF-A0AA43LF46-F1
#
_cell.length_a   1.000
_cell.length_b   1.000
_cell.length_c   1.000
_cell.angle_alpha   90.00
_cell.angle_beta   90.00
_cell.angle_gamma   90.00
#
_symmetry.space_group_name_H-M   'P 1'
#
loop_
_entity.id
_entity.type
_entity.pdbx_description
1 polymer ?
#
loop_
_entity_poly.entity_id
_entity_poly.type
_entity_poly.pdbx_seq_one_letter_code
_entity_poly.pdbx_strand_id
1 'polypeptide(L)'
;MNELKIHFENCYGIKRLQHTFDFTKSKVQIIYAPNGAMKSSFAKTFEDISFEKASEDRIFSDRVNHRSALVDNRDILKDEVFVINRMQEADFKGASTILANEELKKEYDSINNANQYLKN
;
A
#
# COMPACT_ATOMS: atom_id res chain seq x y z
N MET A 1 8.02 11.40 4.33
CA MET A 1 6.64 11.68 3.90
C MET A 1 5.96 12.63 4.87
N ASN A 2 5.61 13.80 4.35
CA ASN A 2 4.72 14.79 4.96
C ASN A 2 3.34 14.80 4.30
N GLU A 3 3.25 14.52 3.01
CA GLU A 3 2.02 14.57 2.24
C GLU A 3 1.92 13.39 1.25
N LEU A 4 0.71 12.87 1.07
CA LEU A 4 0.36 11.96 -0.03
C LEU A 4 -0.84 12.53 -0.79
N LYS A 5 -0.62 12.98 -2.02
CA LYS A 5 -1.69 13.40 -2.94
C LYS A 5 -2.10 12.23 -3.81
N ILE A 6 -3.40 11.96 -3.91
CA ILE A 6 -3.95 10.91 -4.77
C ILE A 6 -5.01 11.46 -5.72
N HIS A 7 -5.07 10.83 -6.90
CA HIS A 7 -6.16 10.97 -7.85
C HIS A 7 -6.42 9.61 -8.49
N PHE A 8 -7.52 8.98 -8.10
CA PHE A 8 -7.97 7.69 -8.63
C PHE A 8 -9.33 7.84 -9.32
N GLU A 9 -9.43 7.47 -10.59
CA GLU A 9 -10.66 7.39 -11.36
C GLU A 9 -10.72 6.08 -12.13
N ASN A 10 -11.87 5.42 -12.08
CA ASN A 10 -12.12 4.11 -12.67
C ASN A 10 -11.08 3.05 -12.24
N CYS A 11 -10.56 3.13 -11.01
CA CYS A 11 -9.69 2.13 -10.40
C CYS A 11 -10.55 1.16 -9.57
N TYR A 12 -10.84 -0.03 -10.10
CA TYR A 12 -11.64 -1.07 -9.42
C TYR A 12 -12.97 -0.58 -8.83
N GLY A 13 -13.70 0.24 -9.59
CA GLY A 13 -15.00 0.79 -9.18
C GLY A 13 -14.93 2.10 -8.40
N ILE A 14 -13.74 2.63 -8.10
CA ILE A 14 -13.60 4.01 -7.61
C ILE A 14 -13.98 4.95 -8.76
N LYS A 15 -15.19 5.55 -8.72
CA LYS A 15 -15.63 6.50 -9.76
C LYS A 15 -14.66 7.68 -9.87
N ARG A 16 -14.41 8.36 -8.75
CA ARG A 16 -13.43 9.44 -8.62
C ARG A 16 -13.11 9.68 -7.16
N LEU A 17 -11.82 9.72 -6.83
CA LEU A 17 -11.30 10.08 -5.52
C LEU A 17 -10.07 10.97 -5.71
N GLN A 18 -10.17 12.22 -5.28
CA GLN A 18 -9.05 13.16 -5.20
C GLN A 18 -8.90 13.60 -3.75
N HIS A 19 -7.74 13.36 -3.17
CA HIS A 19 -7.50 13.69 -1.77
C HIS A 19 -6.02 13.91 -1.49
N THR A 20 -5.75 14.72 -0.47
CA THR A 20 -4.41 14.98 0.04
C THR A 20 -4.37 14.57 1.50
N PHE A 21 -3.62 13.51 1.80
CA PHE A 21 -3.39 13.06 3.17
C PHE A 21 -2.22 13.83 3.79
N ASP A 22 -2.45 14.48 4.93
CA ASP A 22 -1.44 15.22 5.70
C ASP A 22 -0.85 14.34 6.83
N PHE A 23 0.43 14.02 6.71
CA PHE A 23 1.21 13.22 7.65
C PHE A 23 2.15 14.03 8.55
N THR A 24 1.98 15.35 8.61
CA THR A 24 2.77 16.23 9.48
C THR A 24 2.42 16.04 10.96
N LYS A 25 1.13 15.77 11.25
CA LYS A 25 0.62 15.56 12.62
C LYS A 25 0.62 14.09 13.06
N SER A 26 0.35 13.17 12.13
CA SER A 26 0.27 11.73 12.40
C SER A 26 0.84 10.94 11.23
N LYS A 27 1.57 9.86 11.52
CA LYS A 27 2.05 8.92 10.49
C LYS A 27 0.99 7.90 10.04
N VAL A 28 -0.17 7.91 10.69
CA VAL A 28 -1.28 6.99 10.42
C VAL A 28 -2.51 7.78 9.99
N GLN A 29 -3.17 7.29 8.94
CA GLN A 29 -4.43 7.80 8.41
C GLN A 29 -5.47 6.68 8.43
N ILE A 30 -6.73 7.03 8.69
CA ILE A 30 -7.85 6.09 8.69
C ILE A 30 -8.77 6.44 7.53
N ILE A 31 -9.00 5.47 6.64
CA ILE A 31 -9.97 5.58 5.56
C ILE A 31 -11.22 4.79 5.94
N TYR A 32 -12.34 5.49 6.13
CA TYR A 32 -13.62 4.88 6.45
C TYR A 32 -14.61 5.06 5.29
N ALA A 33 -15.26 3.98 4.87
CA ALA A 33 -16.30 3.99 3.85
C ALA A 33 -17.25 2.80 4.03
N PRO A 34 -18.49 2.84 3.51
CA PRO A 34 -19.41 1.70 3.50
C PRO A 34 -18.88 0.48 2.74
N ASN A 35 -19.55 -0.66 2.90
CA ASN A 35 -19.25 -1.86 2.12
C ASN A 35 -19.60 -1.64 0.64
N GLY A 36 -18.79 -2.18 -0.26
CA GLY A 36 -18.95 -1.98 -1.71
C GLY A 36 -18.57 -0.59 -2.22
N ALA A 37 -18.10 0.33 -1.38
CA ALA A 37 -17.72 1.69 -1.80
C ALA A 37 -16.34 1.71 -2.47
N MET A 38 -15.26 1.66 -1.68
CA MET A 38 -13.90 1.76 -2.22
C MET A 38 -12.78 1.17 -1.37
N LYS A 39 -13.04 0.67 -0.15
CA LYS A 39 -11.96 0.29 0.79
C LYS A 39 -10.98 -0.71 0.18
N SER A 40 -11.50 -1.82 -0.35
CA SER A 40 -10.67 -2.85 -1.01
C SER A 40 -10.12 -2.37 -2.34
N SER A 41 -10.88 -1.57 -3.11
CA SER A 41 -10.43 -0.98 -4.37
C SER A 41 -9.25 -0.03 -4.17
N PHE A 42 -9.24 0.75 -3.08
CA PHE A 42 -8.18 1.65 -2.69
C PHE A 42 -6.90 0.86 -2.39
N ALA A 43 -7.00 -0.17 -1.54
CA ALA A 43 -5.88 -1.06 -1.24
C ALA A 43 -5.34 -1.73 -2.52
N LYS A 44 -6.22 -2.22 -3.39
CA LYS A 44 -5.85 -2.85 -4.66
C LYS A 44 -5.15 -1.88 -5.62
N THR A 45 -5.58 -0.62 -5.65
CA THR A 45 -4.95 0.42 -6.48
C THR A 45 -3.49 0.68 -6.04
N PHE A 46 -3.22 0.70 -4.73
CA PHE A 46 -1.86 0.77 -4.20
C PHE A 46 -1.07 -0.54 -4.43
N GLU A 47 -1.71 -1.70 -4.34
CA GLU A 47 -1.06 -2.98 -4.61
C GLU A 47 -0.56 -3.07 -6.07
N ASP A 48 -1.32 -2.51 -7.02
CA ASP A 48 -0.85 -2.44 -8.40
C ASP A 48 0.37 -1.52 -8.55
N ILE A 49 0.47 -0.44 -7.76
CA ILE A 49 1.66 0.42 -7.75
C ILE A 49 2.87 -0.37 -7.28
N SER A 50 2.75 -1.15 -6.19
CA SER A 50 3.87 -1.97 -5.69
C SER A 50 4.33 -3.06 -6.67
N PHE A 51 3.44 -3.50 -7.57
CA PHE A 51 3.76 -4.48 -8.60
C PHE A 51 4.02 -3.89 -10.00
N GLU A 52 4.06 -2.57 -10.14
CA GLU A 52 4.15 -1.88 -11.44
C GLU A 52 3.09 -2.34 -12.46
N LYS A 53 1.91 -2.73 -11.97
CA LYS A 53 0.75 -3.11 -12.79
C LYS A 53 -0.09 -1.89 -13.10
N ALA A 54 -0.77 -1.88 -14.24
CA ALA A 54 -1.82 -0.89 -14.51
C ALA A 54 -3.06 -1.20 -13.65
N SER A 55 -3.73 -0.16 -13.16
CA SER A 55 -5.05 -0.31 -12.54
C SER A 55 -6.14 -0.21 -13.60
N GLU A 56 -7.28 -0.85 -13.34
CA GLU A 56 -8.35 -1.02 -14.34
C GLU A 56 -9.74 -0.93 -13.71
N ASP A 57 -10.76 -0.68 -14.55
CA ASP A 57 -12.16 -0.95 -14.21
C ASP A 57 -12.52 -2.34 -14.71
N ARG A 58 -12.80 -3.27 -13.79
CA ARG A 58 -13.12 -4.67 -14.11
C ARG A 58 -14.50 -4.85 -14.76
N ILE A 59 -15.40 -3.88 -14.59
CA ILE A 59 -16.77 -3.98 -15.09
C ILE A 59 -16.88 -3.28 -16.44
N PHE A 60 -16.24 -2.11 -16.58
CA PHE A 60 -16.31 -1.27 -17.78
C PHE A 60 -14.89 -1.04 -18.32
N SER A 61 -14.37 -2.00 -19.08
CA SER A 61 -12.99 -2.01 -19.59
C SER A 61 -12.69 -0.89 -20.58
N ASP A 62 -13.72 -0.26 -21.14
CA ASP A 62 -13.71 0.86 -22.06
C ASP A 62 -13.57 2.22 -21.38
N ARG A 63 -13.67 2.30 -20.05
CA ARG A 63 -13.46 3.55 -19.30
C ARG A 63 -11.98 3.89 -19.19
N VAL A 64 -11.67 5.16 -19.44
CA VAL A 64 -10.32 5.69 -19.19
C VAL A 64 -10.03 5.64 -17.69
N ASN A 65 -8.98 4.91 -17.34
CA ASN A 65 -8.45 4.87 -15.98
C ASN A 65 -7.53 6.07 -15.72
N HIS A 66 -7.59 6.63 -14.51
CA HIS A 66 -6.58 7.57 -14.03
C HIS A 66 -6.07 7.15 -12.65
N ARG A 67 -4.76 6.95 -12.53
CA ARG A 67 -4.08 6.66 -11.28
C ARG A 67 -2.87 7.56 -11.11
N SER A 68 -2.93 8.44 -10.11
CA SER A 68 -1.80 9.24 -9.64
C SER A 68 -1.69 9.16 -8.12
N ALA A 69 -0.47 8.97 -7.64
CA ALA A 69 -0.12 9.00 -6.22
C ALA A 69 1.24 9.68 -6.06
N LEU A 70 1.25 10.84 -5.40
CA LEU A 70 2.44 11.66 -5.20
C LEU A 70 2.78 11.77 -3.72
N VAL A 71 3.99 11.36 -3.36
CA VAL A 71 4.57 11.58 -2.02
C VAL A 71 5.39 12.85 -2.06
N ASP A 72 5.06 13.85 -1.24
CA ASP A 72 5.81 15.10 -1.16
C ASP A 72 6.08 15.74 -2.56
N ASN A 73 5.07 15.73 -3.45
CA ASN A 73 5.10 16.20 -4.86
C ASN A 73 5.99 15.42 -5.84
N ARG A 74 6.45 14.22 -5.51
CA ARG A 74 7.07 13.29 -6.47
C ARG A 74 6.22 12.03 -6.61
N ASP A 75 6.35 11.32 -7.73
CA ASP A 75 5.72 10.01 -7.86
C ASP A 75 6.17 9.07 -6.75
N ILE A 76 5.20 8.32 -6.21
CA ILE A 76 5.48 7.26 -5.26
C ILE A 76 6.20 6.10 -5.97
N LEU A 77 7.23 5.55 -5.34
CA LEU A 77 7.97 4.42 -5.90
C LEU A 77 7.33 3.11 -5.47
N LYS A 78 7.47 2.06 -6.29
CA LYS A 78 6.90 0.74 -6.01
C LYS A 78 7.36 0.18 -4.65
N ASP A 79 8.64 0.37 -4.32
CA ASP A 79 9.27 -0.16 -3.10
C ASP A 79 8.89 0.65 -1.84
N GLU A 80 8.15 1.76 -2.01
CA GLU A 80 7.60 2.56 -0.91
C GLU A 80 6.16 2.16 -0.56
N VAL A 81 5.57 1.25 -1.32
CA VAL A 81 4.21 0.78 -1.12
C VAL A 81 4.24 -0.69 -0.72
N PHE A 82 3.61 -1.00 0.41
CA PHE A 82 3.36 -2.36 0.83
C PHE A 82 1.90 -2.49 1.28
N VAL A 83 1.17 -3.41 0.65
CA VAL A 83 -0.24 -3.66 0.96
C VAL A 83 -0.36 -4.99 1.69
N ILE A 84 -0.76 -4.95 2.96
CA ILE A 84 -1.01 -6.15 3.74
C ILE A 84 -2.33 -6.77 3.27
N ASN A 85 -2.25 -7.93 2.65
CA ASN A 85 -3.41 -8.74 2.28
C ASN A 85 -3.33 -10.11 2.97
N ARG A 86 -4.48 -10.69 3.31
CA ARG A 86 -4.56 -12.00 4.00
C ARG A 86 -3.96 -13.16 3.20
N MET A 87 -3.75 -12.98 1.89
CA MET A 87 -3.28 -14.03 0.98
C MET A 87 -1.81 -13.85 0.54
N GLN A 88 -1.11 -12.82 1.01
CA GLN A 88 0.32 -12.63 0.71
C GLN A 88 1.15 -12.99 1.94
N GLU A 89 2.21 -13.76 1.73
CA GLU A 89 3.23 -13.95 2.75
C GLU A 89 3.90 -12.60 3.02
N ALA A 90 4.05 -12.25 4.30
CA ALA A 90 4.66 -11.00 4.73
C ALA A 90 6.19 -11.08 4.61
N ASP A 91 6.71 -11.27 3.39
CA ASP A 91 8.14 -11.27 3.10
C ASP A 91 8.57 -9.89 2.59
N PHE A 92 8.62 -8.92 3.51
CA PHE A 92 9.13 -7.59 3.21
C PHE A 92 10.01 -7.07 4.35
N LYS A 93 10.89 -6.13 4.03
CA LYS A 93 11.81 -5.50 4.98
C LYS A 93 11.01 -4.73 6.03
N GLY A 94 10.92 -5.29 7.24
CA GLY A 94 10.13 -4.73 8.34
C GLY A 94 8.85 -5.49 8.70
N ALA A 95 8.60 -6.66 8.13
CA ALA A 95 7.46 -7.53 8.49
C ALA A 95 7.35 -7.81 9.99
N SER A 96 8.49 -7.92 10.69
CA SER A 96 8.55 -8.09 12.14
C SER A 96 7.98 -6.90 12.92
N THR A 97 7.92 -5.71 12.32
CA THR A 97 7.29 -4.52 12.92
C THR A 97 5.76 -4.66 13.02
N ILE A 98 5.16 -5.55 12.22
CA ILE A 98 3.72 -5.86 12.29
C ILE A 98 3.43 -6.87 13.41
N LEU A 99 4.44 -7.63 13.87
CA LEU A 99 4.26 -8.58 14.96
C LEU A 99 3.94 -7.82 16.25
N ALA A 100 2.68 -7.95 16.70
CA ALA A 100 2.22 -7.36 17.95
C ALA A 100 2.86 -8.02 19.18
N ASN A 101 3.42 -9.23 19.02
CA ASN A 101 4.12 -9.95 20.09
C ASN A 101 5.64 -9.68 20.02
N GLU A 102 6.17 -9.09 21.08
CA GLU A 102 7.58 -8.72 21.19
C GLU A 102 8.54 -9.92 21.19
N GLU A 103 8.15 -11.06 21.76
CA GLU A 103 8.97 -12.28 21.77
C GLU A 103 9.11 -12.84 20.36
N LEU A 104 7.98 -13.00 19.65
CA LEU A 104 7.96 -13.46 18.26
C LEU A 104 8.73 -12.50 17.33
N LYS A 105 8.66 -11.19 17.61
CA LYS A 105 9.45 -10.19 16.89
C LYS A 105 10.95 -10.40 17.07
N LYS A 106 11.42 -10.53 18.32
CA LYS A 106 12.83 -10.76 18.64
C LYS A 106 13.35 -12.05 18.01
N GLU A 107 12.56 -13.12 18.07
CA GLU A 107 12.89 -14.40 17.44
C GLU A 107 13.05 -14.26 15.93
N TYR A 108 12.06 -13.66 15.25
CA TYR A 108 12.12 -13.43 13.80
C TYR A 108 13.34 -12.60 13.39
N ASP A 109 13.58 -11.46 14.07
CA ASP A 109 14.72 -10.58 13.78
C ASP A 109 16.05 -11.31 13.95
N SER A 110 16.18 -12.17 14.98
CA SER A 110 17.38 -12.97 15.20
C SER A 110 17.67 -13.97 14.07
N ILE A 111 16.64 -14.69 13.61
CA ILE A 111 16.74 -15.69 12.54
C ILE A 111 17.12 -15.01 11.22
N ASN A 112 16.46 -13.89 10.91
CA ASN A 112 16.69 -13.20 9.65
C ASN A 112 18.09 -12.57 9.58
N ASN A 113 18.58 -11.99 10.68
CA ASN A 113 19.95 -11.49 10.76
C ASN A 113 20.96 -12.63 10.57
N ALA A 114 20.79 -13.76 11.27
CA ALA A 114 21.69 -14.91 11.14
C ALA A 114 21.76 -15.46 9.70
N ASN A 115 20.61 -15.57 9.03
CA ASN A 115 20.54 -16.02 7.63
C ASN A 115 21.22 -15.03 6.65
N GLN A 116 21.26 -13.75 6.98
CA GLN A 116 21.95 -12.74 6.17
C GLN A 116 23.48 -12.88 6.25
N TYR A 117 24.02 -13.31 7.39
CA TYR A 117 25.45 -13.59 7.56
C TYR A 117 25.91 -14.87 6.85
N LEU A 118 25.02 -15.86 6.67
CA LEU A 118 25.34 -17.12 5.98
C LEU A 118 25.31 -17.02 4.45
N LYS A 119 24.83 -15.90 3.89
CA LYS A 119 24.76 -15.65 2.45
C LYS A 119 25.93 -14.81 1.91
N ASN A 120 26.88 -14.42 2.76
CA ASN A 120 28.15 -13.78 2.40
C ASN A 120 29.31 -14.76 2.56
#